data_AF-A0AAV3PK21-F1
#
_entry.id   AF-A0AAV3PK21-F1
#
_cell.length_a   1.000
_cell.length_b   1.000
_cell.length_c   1.000
_cell.angle_alpha   90.00
_cell.angle_beta   90.00
_cell.angle_gamma   90.00
#
_symmetry.space_group_name_H-M   'P 1'
#
loop_
_entity.id
_entity.type
_entity.pdbx_description
1 polymer ?
#
loop_
_entity_poly.entity_id
_entity_poly.type
_entity_poly.pdbx_seq_one_letter_code
_entity_poly.pdbx_strand_id
1 'polypeptide(L)'
;MIGDHFININFWFNVDQSRLIVSIMDNMKGAGTSSSSKVQFPLHIGIGTLSHMMSKVQPQIMRRPKSNKSQMWWPDNHVSFKNSKWIQENLEEMDHKVKQMLKLIEEEPDSSTKKKPGKHSPKSPELIHLVDEFSCMYRLLAERYDHVNAEGPGGNTPDESSYIEYSESESDESSVVNSSAVVHPNVDELKILAMEEEMKSTKEKLLDSENEVGRLNQELKKIQESEQASRSQLERVMDQALESKGKLDKSASEVSDRDQEIRRLKEEIINSERSLSDVKTYHHEEIFELEKERSYLEKKVNEVNVWCQSLEEDVRQVQTEKSVLEASLRAEIEQLQTTVSNKNMHLNEITRDYNRLMDEKDKLNARVEEFIMETRSKDDHLYAMHLESVKMTEKMEGARKMTETLRSRVEELEDTVAKQQEMILEGAEEKREAIRQLCFSLEHYRIRHHELRESILSHKRLTEMAI
;
A
#
# COMPACT_ATOMS: atom_id res chain seq x y z
N MET A 1 -31.31 -12.14 26.32
CA MET A 1 -31.42 -10.73 25.85
C MET A 1 -30.04 -10.23 25.46
N ILE A 2 -29.53 -10.63 24.28
CA ILE A 2 -28.21 -10.21 23.74
C ILE A 2 -28.27 -9.94 22.22
N GLY A 3 -29.17 -10.62 21.47
CA GLY A 3 -29.26 -10.49 20.01
C GLY A 3 -29.56 -9.07 19.49
N ASP A 4 -30.39 -8.31 20.21
CA ASP A 4 -30.91 -7.02 19.73
C ASP A 4 -29.84 -5.93 19.54
N HIS A 5 -28.69 -6.06 20.23
CA HIS A 5 -27.58 -5.12 20.09
C HIS A 5 -26.74 -5.33 18.83
N PHE A 6 -26.56 -6.58 18.36
CA PHE A 6 -25.73 -6.85 17.18
C PHE A 6 -26.41 -6.43 15.87
N ILE A 7 -27.73 -6.63 15.78
CA ILE A 7 -28.52 -6.16 14.63
C ILE A 7 -28.47 -4.62 14.55
N ASN A 8 -28.65 -3.94 15.69
CA ASN A 8 -28.59 -2.48 15.74
C ASN A 8 -27.23 -1.91 15.31
N ILE A 9 -26.11 -2.52 15.73
CA ILE A 9 -24.76 -2.05 15.35
C ILE A 9 -24.54 -2.17 13.84
N ASN A 10 -24.86 -3.31 13.22
CA ASN A 10 -24.70 -3.49 11.77
C ASN A 10 -25.68 -2.63 10.96
N PHE A 11 -26.88 -2.37 11.49
CA PHE A 11 -27.85 -1.47 10.86
C PHE A 11 -27.38 -0.02 10.91
N TRP A 12 -26.94 0.49 12.07
CA TRP A 12 -26.35 1.83 12.20
C TRP A 12 -25.12 1.99 11.31
N PHE A 13 -24.20 1.01 11.28
CA PHE A 13 -22.97 1.11 10.48
C PHE A 13 -23.27 1.15 8.96
N ASN A 14 -24.26 0.40 8.47
CA ASN A 14 -24.72 0.50 7.08
C ASN A 14 -25.51 1.79 6.79
N VAL A 15 -26.35 2.25 7.71
CA VAL A 15 -27.13 3.48 7.54
C VAL A 15 -26.22 4.71 7.55
N ASP A 16 -25.20 4.77 8.40
CA ASP A 16 -24.21 5.86 8.39
C ASP A 16 -23.30 5.81 7.15
N GLN A 17 -22.86 4.63 6.69
CA GLN A 17 -22.16 4.55 5.40
C GLN A 17 -23.05 4.96 4.23
N SER A 18 -24.31 4.55 4.21
CA SER A 18 -25.28 4.96 3.17
C SER A 18 -25.53 6.46 3.20
N ARG A 19 -25.69 7.06 4.39
CA ARG A 19 -25.85 8.52 4.58
C ARG A 19 -24.58 9.29 4.21
N LEU A 20 -23.40 8.76 4.52
CA LEU A 20 -22.13 9.36 4.14
C LEU A 20 -21.94 9.33 2.62
N ILE A 21 -22.26 8.20 1.97
CA ILE A 21 -22.20 8.04 0.51
C ILE A 21 -23.23 8.97 -0.17
N VAL A 22 -24.46 9.06 0.33
CA VAL A 22 -25.47 10.01 -0.17
C VAL A 22 -25.01 11.46 0.03
N SER A 23 -24.48 11.82 1.20
CA SER A 23 -23.96 13.17 1.47
C SER A 23 -22.77 13.53 0.57
N ILE A 24 -21.89 12.57 0.24
CA ILE A 24 -20.81 12.75 -0.73
C ILE A 24 -21.37 12.92 -2.15
N MET A 25 -22.38 12.14 -2.54
CA MET A 25 -23.06 12.29 -3.84
C MET A 25 -23.81 13.62 -3.98
N ASP A 26 -24.47 14.12 -2.93
CA ASP A 26 -25.18 15.40 -2.96
C ASP A 26 -24.21 16.59 -2.99
N ASN A 27 -23.07 16.50 -2.28
CA ASN A 27 -21.97 17.47 -2.45
C ASN A 27 -21.39 17.46 -3.87
N MET A 28 -21.30 16.29 -4.53
CA MET A 28 -20.88 16.22 -5.95
C MET A 28 -21.93 16.77 -6.91
N LYS A 29 -23.24 16.59 -6.64
CA LYS A 29 -24.33 17.19 -7.43
C LYS A 29 -24.42 18.71 -7.25
N GLY A 30 -24.20 19.21 -6.03
CA GLY A 30 -24.25 20.64 -5.71
C GLY A 30 -23.20 21.50 -6.45
N ALA A 31 -22.12 20.89 -6.92
CA ALA A 31 -21.06 21.58 -7.67
C ALA A 31 -21.48 22.06 -9.08
N GLY A 32 -22.66 21.66 -9.58
CA GLY A 32 -23.12 21.99 -10.93
C GLY A 32 -23.68 23.40 -11.14
N THR A 33 -24.20 24.08 -10.09
CA THR A 33 -25.02 25.29 -10.28
C THR A 33 -24.85 26.37 -9.18
N SER A 34 -23.72 27.06 -9.16
CA SER A 34 -23.66 28.48 -8.73
C SER A 34 -22.34 29.14 -9.11
N SER A 35 -22.36 30.45 -9.36
CA SER A 35 -21.20 31.23 -9.80
C SER A 35 -20.49 31.94 -8.65
N SER A 36 -19.16 32.01 -8.74
CA SER A 36 -18.29 33.00 -8.07
C SER A 36 -18.25 33.02 -6.52
N SER A 37 -17.37 32.20 -5.94
CA SER A 37 -16.41 32.68 -4.92
C SER A 37 -15.21 31.73 -4.76
N LYS A 38 -14.09 32.24 -4.24
CA LYS A 38 -12.85 31.47 -4.05
C LYS A 38 -12.85 30.70 -2.72
N VAL A 39 -13.06 29.39 -2.74
CA VAL A 39 -12.50 28.49 -1.71
C VAL A 39 -12.02 27.20 -2.38
N GLN A 40 -10.69 27.02 -2.46
CA GLN A 40 -10.08 25.88 -3.14
C GLN A 40 -9.76 24.76 -2.13
N PHE A 41 -10.79 24.05 -1.65
CA PHE A 41 -10.58 22.83 -0.86
C PHE A 41 -10.18 21.64 -1.77
N PRO A 42 -9.26 20.75 -1.35
CA PRO A 42 -8.69 19.77 -2.28
C PRO A 42 -9.52 18.48 -2.42
N LEU A 43 -9.91 18.13 -3.65
CA LEU A 43 -10.44 16.79 -3.98
C LEU A 43 -9.51 15.64 -3.55
N HIS A 44 -8.22 15.95 -3.34
CA HIS A 44 -7.19 15.03 -2.88
C HIS A 44 -7.53 14.34 -1.54
N ILE A 45 -8.38 14.95 -0.70
CA ILE A 45 -8.85 14.35 0.56
C ILE A 45 -9.89 13.25 0.29
N GLY A 46 -10.86 13.51 -0.59
CA GLY A 46 -11.91 12.55 -0.95
C GLY A 46 -11.40 11.33 -1.73
N ILE A 47 -10.42 11.54 -2.63
CA ILE A 47 -9.72 10.42 -3.30
C ILE A 47 -8.87 9.64 -2.29
N GLY A 48 -8.27 10.31 -1.31
CA GLY A 48 -7.53 9.68 -0.22
C GLY A 48 -8.40 8.79 0.67
N THR A 49 -9.59 9.24 1.07
CA THR A 49 -10.52 8.44 1.89
C THR A 49 -11.12 7.27 1.11
N LEU A 50 -11.51 7.47 -0.16
CA LEU A 50 -11.96 6.36 -1.03
C LEU A 50 -10.85 5.33 -1.25
N SER A 51 -9.61 5.76 -1.52
CA SER A 51 -8.47 4.85 -1.65
C SER A 51 -8.18 4.10 -0.34
N HIS A 52 -8.27 4.76 0.82
CA HIS A 52 -8.10 4.12 2.13
C HIS A 52 -9.24 3.15 2.49
N MET A 53 -10.47 3.38 2.01
CA MET A 53 -11.58 2.43 2.14
C MET A 53 -11.38 1.23 1.20
N MET A 54 -11.09 1.46 -0.09
CA MET A 54 -10.89 0.40 -1.08
C MET A 54 -9.66 -0.47 -0.77
N SER A 55 -8.58 0.13 -0.26
CA SER A 55 -7.39 -0.58 0.25
C SER A 55 -7.62 -1.37 1.54
N LYS A 56 -8.81 -1.27 2.16
CA LYS A 56 -9.27 -2.18 3.23
C LYS A 56 -10.23 -3.26 2.73
N VAL A 57 -10.70 -3.16 1.47
CA VAL A 57 -11.62 -4.12 0.85
C VAL A 57 -10.88 -5.19 0.02
N GLN A 58 -9.66 -4.90 -0.46
CA GLN A 58 -8.74 -5.91 -1.01
C GLN A 58 -7.30 -5.66 -0.51
N PRO A 59 -6.47 -6.70 -0.30
CA PRO A 59 -6.59 -8.04 -0.89
C PRO A 59 -6.91 -9.18 0.08
N GLN A 60 -8.05 -9.85 -0.14
CA GLN A 60 -8.25 -11.28 0.19
C GLN A 60 -8.88 -12.07 -0.99
N ILE A 61 -8.90 -11.47 -2.19
CA ILE A 61 -9.38 -12.09 -3.42
C ILE A 61 -8.21 -12.12 -4.41
N MET A 62 -8.02 -13.26 -5.08
CA MET A 62 -6.95 -13.54 -6.07
C MET A 62 -5.51 -13.74 -5.55
N ARG A 63 -5.24 -14.91 -4.96
CA ARG A 63 -4.07 -15.72 -5.38
C ARG A 63 -4.54 -17.13 -5.72
N ARG A 64 -4.38 -17.54 -6.99
CA ARG A 64 -4.76 -18.87 -7.50
C ARG A 64 -3.54 -19.81 -7.60
N PRO A 65 -3.44 -20.87 -6.78
CA PRO A 65 -2.72 -22.08 -7.18
C PRO A 65 -3.58 -22.91 -8.16
N LYS A 66 -2.95 -23.64 -9.09
CA LYS A 66 -3.65 -24.48 -10.08
C LYS A 66 -3.59 -25.97 -9.71
N SER A 67 -4.62 -26.51 -9.04
CA SER A 67 -5.00 -27.93 -9.18
C SER A 67 -6.28 -28.32 -8.43
N ASN A 68 -7.15 -29.07 -9.12
CA ASN A 68 -8.11 -30.07 -8.64
C ASN A 68 -8.95 -29.84 -7.36
N LYS A 69 -10.27 -29.69 -7.59
CA LYS A 69 -11.37 -30.29 -6.81
C LYS A 69 -11.36 -30.13 -5.28
N SER A 70 -11.87 -28.99 -4.80
CA SER A 70 -12.66 -28.89 -3.57
C SER A 70 -13.71 -27.79 -3.73
N GLN A 71 -14.86 -27.91 -3.04
CA GLN A 71 -15.87 -26.86 -2.97
C GLN A 71 -15.29 -25.60 -2.30
N MET A 72 -15.62 -24.42 -2.81
CA MET A 72 -15.10 -23.15 -2.30
C MET A 72 -16.13 -22.43 -1.41
N TRP A 73 -15.64 -22.00 -0.26
CA TRP A 73 -16.40 -21.50 0.89
C TRP A 73 -16.82 -20.04 0.68
N TRP A 74 -18.02 -19.84 0.15
CA TRP A 74 -18.80 -18.61 0.40
C TRP A 74 -19.56 -18.78 1.72
N PRO A 75 -20.07 -17.71 2.36
CA PRO A 75 -21.02 -17.88 3.46
C PRO A 75 -22.27 -18.56 2.92
N ASP A 76 -22.42 -19.87 3.18
CA ASP A 76 -23.59 -20.63 2.74
C ASP A 76 -24.78 -20.36 3.68
N ASN A 77 -25.21 -19.09 3.67
CA ASN A 77 -26.46 -18.66 4.27
C ASN A 77 -27.61 -19.30 3.49
N HIS A 78 -27.95 -20.53 3.88
CA HIS A 78 -29.13 -21.30 3.49
C HIS A 78 -30.46 -20.65 3.97
N VAL A 79 -30.61 -19.32 3.83
CA VAL A 79 -31.93 -18.73 3.62
C VAL A 79 -32.40 -19.26 2.27
N SER A 80 -33.31 -20.24 2.31
CA SER A 80 -33.53 -21.16 1.19
C SER A 80 -34.40 -20.55 0.07
N PHE A 81 -33.86 -19.56 -0.65
CA PHE A 81 -34.47 -18.94 -1.85
C PHE A 81 -34.54 -19.88 -3.08
N LYS A 82 -34.73 -21.19 -2.88
CA LYS A 82 -34.65 -22.26 -3.90
C LYS A 82 -35.70 -22.17 -5.02
N ASN A 83 -36.66 -21.26 -4.93
CA ASN A 83 -37.72 -21.06 -5.93
C ASN A 83 -37.63 -19.71 -6.68
N SER A 84 -36.71 -18.81 -6.32
CA SER A 84 -36.73 -17.41 -6.81
C SER A 84 -35.79 -17.17 -7.99
N LYS A 85 -36.19 -17.63 -9.17
CA LYS A 85 -35.41 -17.53 -10.43
C LYS A 85 -34.90 -16.11 -10.71
N TRP A 86 -35.71 -15.08 -10.42
CA TRP A 86 -35.35 -13.67 -10.66
C TRP A 86 -34.21 -13.17 -9.76
N ILE A 87 -34.03 -13.72 -8.56
CA ILE A 87 -32.92 -13.35 -7.65
C ILE A 87 -31.60 -13.91 -8.18
N GLN A 88 -31.61 -15.15 -8.67
CA GLN A 88 -30.44 -15.75 -9.31
C GLN A 88 -30.05 -14.98 -10.57
N GLU A 89 -31.01 -14.66 -11.44
CA GLU A 89 -30.76 -13.89 -12.66
C GLU A 89 -30.17 -12.49 -12.37
N ASN A 90 -30.66 -11.78 -11.33
CA ASN A 90 -30.08 -10.51 -10.89
C ASN A 90 -28.67 -10.65 -10.28
N LEU A 91 -28.40 -11.71 -9.52
CA LEU A 91 -27.07 -11.97 -8.96
C LEU A 91 -26.04 -12.26 -10.07
N GLU A 92 -26.43 -13.03 -11.08
CA GLU A 92 -25.61 -13.32 -12.26
C GLU A 92 -25.37 -12.07 -13.13
N GLU A 93 -26.37 -11.19 -13.31
CA GLU A 93 -26.17 -9.92 -14.02
C GLU A 93 -25.30 -8.92 -13.22
N MET A 94 -25.45 -8.84 -11.89
CA MET A 94 -24.57 -8.02 -11.04
C MET A 94 -23.12 -8.48 -11.10
N ASP A 95 -22.86 -9.79 -10.97
CA ASP A 95 -21.51 -10.37 -11.11
C ASP A 95 -20.92 -10.12 -12.51
N HIS A 96 -21.75 -10.19 -13.57
CA HIS A 96 -21.33 -9.83 -14.92
C HIS A 96 -20.93 -8.35 -15.05
N LYS A 97 -21.73 -7.40 -14.52
CA LYS A 97 -21.41 -5.97 -14.58
C LYS A 97 -20.19 -5.62 -13.72
N VAL A 98 -20.04 -6.19 -12.53
CA VAL A 98 -18.84 -6.02 -11.69
C VAL A 98 -17.57 -6.50 -12.41
N LYS A 99 -17.64 -7.61 -13.16
CA LYS A 99 -16.51 -8.08 -13.99
C LYS A 99 -16.17 -7.12 -15.12
N GLN A 100 -17.15 -6.46 -15.73
CA GLN A 100 -16.90 -5.38 -16.70
C GLN A 100 -16.27 -4.14 -16.04
N MET A 101 -16.72 -3.73 -14.84
CA MET A 101 -16.13 -2.61 -14.09
C MET A 101 -14.66 -2.87 -13.77
N LEU A 102 -14.35 -4.07 -13.25
CA LEU A 102 -12.98 -4.48 -12.94
C LEU A 102 -12.11 -4.49 -14.20
N LYS A 103 -12.62 -4.96 -15.34
CA LYS A 103 -11.88 -4.94 -16.61
C LYS A 103 -11.53 -3.53 -17.07
N LEU A 104 -12.46 -2.57 -16.97
CA LEU A 104 -12.21 -1.17 -17.33
C LEU A 104 -11.19 -0.47 -16.41
N ILE A 105 -11.02 -0.98 -15.18
CA ILE A 105 -10.02 -0.52 -14.21
C ILE A 105 -8.66 -1.22 -14.43
N GLU A 106 -8.66 -2.51 -14.76
CA GLU A 106 -7.46 -3.32 -15.01
C GLU A 106 -6.80 -3.01 -16.36
N GLU A 107 -7.56 -2.56 -17.36
CA GLU A 107 -7.05 -2.08 -18.67
C GLU A 107 -6.46 -0.64 -18.62
N GLU A 108 -5.48 -0.40 -17.74
CA GLU A 108 -4.45 0.64 -17.96
C GLU A 108 -3.36 0.12 -18.94
N PRO A 109 -2.70 1.00 -19.74
CA PRO A 109 -2.15 0.56 -21.02
C PRO A 109 -0.68 0.13 -20.96
N ASP A 110 -0.44 -1.17 -20.80
CA ASP A 110 0.87 -1.79 -21.04
C ASP A 110 1.19 -1.89 -22.54
N SER A 111 1.42 -0.73 -23.18
CA SER A 111 2.12 -0.68 -24.49
C SER A 111 3.02 0.55 -24.59
N SER A 112 4.27 0.33 -24.98
CA SER A 112 5.35 1.30 -24.84
C SER A 112 5.40 2.33 -25.98
N THR A 113 5.03 3.59 -25.74
CA THR A 113 5.66 4.74 -26.41
C THR A 113 5.74 6.00 -25.52
N LYS A 114 6.92 6.65 -25.52
CA LYS A 114 7.11 7.97 -24.90
C LYS A 114 6.38 9.05 -25.70
N LYS A 115 5.48 9.84 -25.09
CA LYS A 115 5.24 11.27 -25.45
C LYS A 115 4.33 12.04 -24.48
N LYS A 116 4.91 13.12 -23.91
CA LYS A 116 4.31 14.37 -23.39
C LYS A 116 3.17 14.31 -22.36
N PRO A 117 3.20 15.17 -21.31
CA PRO A 117 2.01 15.42 -20.48
C PRO A 117 1.00 16.32 -21.23
N GLY A 118 -0.27 16.20 -20.86
CA GLY A 118 -1.29 17.24 -21.14
C GLY A 118 -2.29 16.95 -22.27
N LYS A 119 -3.14 15.94 -22.10
CA LYS A 119 -4.60 16.09 -22.31
C LYS A 119 -5.35 14.98 -21.56
N HIS A 120 -6.46 15.31 -20.89
CA HIS A 120 -7.31 14.31 -20.24
C HIS A 120 -8.09 13.52 -21.31
N SER A 121 -7.74 12.23 -21.48
CA SER A 121 -8.57 11.25 -22.18
C SER A 121 -9.58 10.66 -21.19
N PRO A 122 -10.91 10.73 -21.45
CA PRO A 122 -11.91 10.43 -20.44
C PRO A 122 -12.19 8.92 -20.35
N LYS A 123 -11.58 8.23 -19.38
CA LYS A 123 -12.03 6.90 -18.92
C LYS A 123 -13.34 6.94 -18.11
N SER A 124 -13.91 8.11 -17.92
CA SER A 124 -15.03 8.36 -17.03
C SER A 124 -16.43 7.98 -17.53
N PRO A 125 -16.85 8.14 -18.81
CA PRO A 125 -18.28 8.00 -19.16
C PRO A 125 -18.78 6.56 -19.05
N GLU A 126 -17.99 5.58 -19.50
CA GLU A 126 -18.33 4.16 -19.48
C GLU A 126 -18.32 3.60 -18.04
N LEU A 127 -17.32 3.97 -17.24
CA LEU A 127 -17.26 3.60 -15.83
C LEU A 127 -18.38 4.27 -15.01
N ILE A 128 -18.73 5.53 -15.30
CA ILE A 128 -19.87 6.22 -14.66
C ILE A 128 -21.19 5.53 -15.03
N HIS A 129 -21.41 5.21 -16.31
CA HIS A 129 -22.61 4.48 -16.74
C HIS A 129 -22.76 3.15 -15.99
N LEU A 130 -21.66 2.39 -15.89
CA LEU A 130 -21.67 1.07 -15.26
C LEU A 130 -21.81 1.13 -13.72
N VAL A 131 -21.33 2.22 -13.09
CA VAL A 131 -21.61 2.55 -11.67
C VAL A 131 -23.09 2.92 -11.47
N ASP A 132 -23.67 3.71 -12.37
CA ASP A 132 -25.07 4.16 -12.27
C ASP A 132 -26.04 3.00 -12.51
N GLU A 133 -25.75 2.10 -13.46
CA GLU A 133 -26.45 0.82 -13.61
C GLU A 133 -26.34 -0.06 -12.37
N PHE A 134 -25.15 -0.20 -11.77
CA PHE A 134 -24.96 -0.98 -10.54
C PHE A 134 -25.77 -0.39 -9.36
N SER A 135 -25.77 0.93 -9.22
CA SER A 135 -26.60 1.67 -8.26
C SER A 135 -28.10 1.44 -8.49
N CYS A 136 -28.54 1.46 -9.75
CA CYS A 136 -29.92 1.19 -10.14
C CYS A 136 -30.35 -0.26 -9.81
N MET A 137 -29.49 -1.24 -10.09
CA MET A 137 -29.72 -2.66 -9.78
C MET A 137 -29.81 -2.89 -8.27
N TYR A 138 -28.89 -2.30 -7.49
CA TYR A 138 -28.92 -2.38 -6.02
C TYR A 138 -30.18 -1.75 -5.44
N ARG A 139 -30.62 -0.61 -5.98
CA ARG A 139 -31.88 0.04 -5.59
C ARG A 139 -33.11 -0.81 -5.94
N LEU A 140 -33.17 -1.43 -7.12
CA LEU A 140 -34.24 -2.37 -7.50
C LEU A 140 -34.26 -3.65 -6.65
N LEU A 141 -33.10 -4.06 -6.12
CA LEU A 141 -33.01 -5.18 -5.17
C LEU A 141 -33.54 -4.78 -3.79
N ALA A 142 -33.18 -3.60 -3.29
CA ALA A 142 -33.70 -3.05 -2.04
C ALA A 142 -35.22 -2.82 -2.08
N GLU A 143 -35.71 -2.15 -3.14
CA GLU A 143 -37.14 -1.90 -3.35
C GLU A 143 -37.97 -3.21 -3.32
N ARG A 144 -37.43 -4.34 -3.81
CA ARG A 144 -38.10 -5.65 -3.73
C ARG A 144 -37.89 -6.39 -2.42
N TYR A 145 -36.78 -6.16 -1.72
CA TYR A 145 -36.55 -6.70 -0.37
C TYR A 145 -37.56 -6.14 0.63
N ASP A 146 -37.94 -4.87 0.48
CA ASP A 146 -39.00 -4.25 1.27
C ASP A 146 -40.38 -4.88 0.97
N HIS A 147 -40.70 -5.17 -0.29
CA HIS A 147 -41.95 -5.87 -0.65
C HIS A 147 -42.01 -7.31 -0.08
N VAL A 148 -40.90 -8.05 -0.10
CA VAL A 148 -40.83 -9.42 0.45
C VAL A 148 -40.96 -9.46 1.97
N ASN A 149 -40.60 -8.38 2.68
CA ASN A 149 -40.76 -8.26 4.13
C ASN A 149 -42.05 -7.51 4.56
N ALA A 150 -42.79 -6.92 3.63
CA ALA A 150 -44.06 -6.25 3.93
C ALA A 150 -45.23 -7.23 4.15
N GLU A 151 -45.20 -8.42 3.52
CA GLU A 151 -46.26 -9.42 3.62
C GLU A 151 -46.05 -10.40 4.80
N GLY A 152 -46.13 -9.86 6.02
CA GLY A 152 -46.41 -10.67 7.21
C GLY A 152 -47.88 -11.15 7.23
N PRO A 153 -48.18 -12.37 7.71
CA PRO A 153 -49.50 -12.99 7.52
C PRO A 153 -50.61 -12.29 8.33
N GLY A 154 -51.49 -11.58 7.62
CA GLY A 154 -52.50 -10.67 8.19
C GLY A 154 -53.94 -10.84 7.68
N GLY A 155 -54.40 -12.07 7.46
CA GLY A 155 -55.84 -12.43 7.40
C GLY A 155 -56.68 -11.90 6.23
N ASN A 156 -56.99 -12.77 5.26
CA ASN A 156 -58.05 -12.53 4.28
C ASN A 156 -59.45 -12.60 4.94
N THR A 157 -60.36 -11.72 4.51
CA THR A 157 -61.82 -11.88 4.55
C THR A 157 -62.32 -12.45 3.20
N PRO A 158 -63.63 -12.68 2.92
CA PRO A 158 -64.85 -12.72 3.76
C PRO A 158 -65.45 -14.17 3.83
N ASP A 159 -66.64 -14.53 4.33
CA ASP A 159 -68.00 -14.02 4.05
C ASP A 159 -69.11 -14.74 4.88
N GLU A 160 -70.37 -14.25 4.74
CA GLU A 160 -71.68 -14.91 4.91
C GLU A 160 -72.01 -15.83 6.13
N SER A 161 -72.88 -15.32 7.04
CA SER A 161 -74.35 -15.64 7.03
C SER A 161 -75.03 -15.89 8.40
N SER A 162 -76.21 -15.27 8.57
CA SER A 162 -77.34 -15.60 9.46
C SER A 162 -77.22 -15.39 11.00
N TYR A 163 -78.21 -14.65 11.55
CA TYR A 163 -78.50 -14.47 12.98
C TYR A 163 -80.01 -14.23 13.15
N ILE A 164 -80.73 -15.12 13.87
CA ILE A 164 -82.16 -15.11 14.22
C ILE A 164 -82.34 -16.05 15.45
N GLU A 165 -83.25 -15.91 16.42
CA GLU A 165 -83.89 -14.78 17.13
C GLU A 165 -84.77 -15.32 18.30
N TYR A 166 -85.09 -14.49 19.31
CA TYR A 166 -86.15 -14.60 20.34
C TYR A 166 -86.32 -15.80 21.31
N SER A 167 -86.96 -15.50 22.45
CA SER A 167 -87.69 -16.42 23.38
C SER A 167 -88.58 -15.59 24.33
N GLU A 168 -89.80 -16.05 24.68
CA GLU A 168 -90.79 -15.32 25.52
C GLU A 168 -91.81 -16.28 26.23
N SER A 169 -92.62 -15.78 27.19
CA SER A 169 -93.86 -16.32 27.84
C SER A 169 -93.84 -17.37 29.02
N GLU A 170 -93.99 -16.87 30.26
CA GLU A 170 -95.00 -17.07 31.37
C GLU A 170 -95.73 -18.41 31.82
N SER A 171 -95.97 -18.53 33.16
CA SER A 171 -97.23 -18.93 33.92
C SER A 171 -97.54 -20.34 34.59
N ASP A 172 -97.48 -20.38 35.95
CA ASP A 172 -98.39 -20.78 37.10
C ASP A 172 -99.35 -22.04 37.32
N GLU A 173 -99.36 -22.51 38.61
CA GLU A 173 -100.46 -22.92 39.59
C GLU A 173 -101.25 -24.29 39.80
N SER A 174 -101.63 -24.52 41.09
CA SER A 174 -102.83 -25.21 41.71
C SER A 174 -102.88 -26.71 42.16
N SER A 175 -103.81 -27.12 43.09
CA SER A 175 -103.80 -28.45 43.83
C SER A 175 -105.03 -28.90 44.75
N VAL A 176 -104.95 -30.10 45.44
CA VAL A 176 -105.58 -30.64 46.74
C VAL A 176 -106.96 -31.45 46.88
N VAL A 177 -107.05 -32.40 47.88
CA VAL A 177 -108.11 -32.90 48.91
C VAL A 177 -109.22 -34.07 48.87
N ASN A 178 -109.22 -34.96 49.94
CA ASN A 178 -110.24 -35.40 51.02
C ASN A 178 -111.38 -36.53 51.10
N SER A 179 -111.68 -36.97 52.37
CA SER A 179 -112.96 -37.48 53.08
C SER A 179 -113.51 -38.96 53.04
N SER A 180 -114.46 -39.51 53.89
CA SER A 180 -114.84 -39.48 55.38
C SER A 180 -116.08 -40.40 55.84
N ALA A 181 -116.35 -40.63 57.17
CA ALA A 181 -117.62 -41.06 57.93
C ALA A 181 -118.11 -42.59 58.03
N VAL A 182 -119.01 -43.19 58.91
CA VAL A 182 -119.76 -42.93 60.23
C VAL A 182 -120.32 -44.26 60.97
N VAL A 183 -121.31 -44.30 61.94
CA VAL A 183 -121.45 -45.24 63.14
C VAL A 183 -122.91 -45.54 63.78
N HIS A 184 -123.10 -46.54 64.73
CA HIS A 184 -124.15 -46.79 65.85
C HIS A 184 -125.34 -47.87 65.76
N PRO A 185 -126.32 -48.12 66.73
CA PRO A 185 -126.23 -48.83 68.07
C PRO A 185 -127.46 -49.69 68.67
N ASN A 186 -127.32 -50.27 69.90
CA ASN A 186 -128.32 -50.53 71.02
C ASN A 186 -129.33 -51.77 70.98
N VAL A 187 -130.13 -52.28 71.98
CA VAL A 187 -130.62 -51.98 73.39
C VAL A 187 -131.11 -53.26 74.22
N ASP A 188 -131.33 -53.14 75.56
CA ASP A 188 -132.37 -53.71 76.51
C ASP A 188 -132.40 -55.14 77.20
N GLU A 189 -133.27 -55.29 78.24
CA GLU A 189 -132.94 -55.83 79.59
C GLU A 189 -134.07 -56.65 80.32
N LEU A 190 -133.70 -57.53 81.31
CA LEU A 190 -134.25 -57.70 82.70
C LEU A 190 -134.42 -59.14 83.24
N LYS A 191 -133.56 -59.54 84.20
CA LYS A 191 -133.93 -60.45 85.33
C LYS A 191 -133.00 -60.29 86.55
N ILE A 192 -133.01 -59.07 87.12
CA ILE A 192 -132.21 -58.62 88.27
C ILE A 192 -132.68 -59.31 89.59
N LEU A 193 -132.08 -58.96 90.74
CA LEU A 193 -132.32 -59.42 92.12
C LEU A 193 -131.59 -60.71 92.56
N ALA A 194 -131.29 -61.65 91.66
CA ALA A 194 -130.31 -62.71 91.98
C ALA A 194 -128.86 -62.22 91.82
N MET A 195 -128.63 -61.29 90.91
CA MET A 195 -127.32 -60.71 90.62
C MET A 195 -126.85 -59.69 91.66
N GLU A 196 -127.70 -59.19 92.57
CA GLU A 196 -127.37 -57.99 93.37
C GLU A 196 -126.28 -58.20 94.44
N GLU A 197 -126.26 -59.37 95.09
CA GLU A 197 -125.21 -59.70 96.08
C GLU A 197 -123.86 -59.96 95.37
N GLU A 198 -123.88 -60.60 94.20
CA GLU A 198 -122.70 -60.74 93.33
C GLU A 198 -122.24 -59.36 92.84
N MET A 199 -123.16 -58.51 92.36
CA MET A 199 -122.90 -57.14 91.91
C MET A 199 -122.24 -56.28 92.98
N LYS A 200 -122.46 -56.56 94.27
CA LYS A 200 -121.76 -55.87 95.35
C LYS A 200 -120.30 -56.30 95.46
N SER A 201 -120.03 -57.62 95.43
CA SER A 201 -118.64 -58.13 95.48
C SER A 201 -117.88 -57.87 94.17
N THR A 202 -118.55 -57.86 93.03
CA THR A 202 -117.92 -57.47 91.76
C THR A 202 -117.72 -55.96 91.71
N LYS A 203 -118.60 -55.11 92.24
CA LYS A 203 -118.43 -53.63 92.24
C LYS A 203 -117.25 -53.15 93.08
N GLU A 204 -116.94 -53.80 94.20
CA GLU A 204 -115.74 -53.49 94.99
C GLU A 204 -114.46 -53.86 94.22
N LYS A 205 -114.41 -55.07 93.67
CA LYS A 205 -113.32 -55.52 92.77
C LYS A 205 -113.23 -54.70 91.48
N LEU A 206 -114.38 -54.21 90.98
CA LEU A 206 -114.46 -53.33 89.82
C LEU A 206 -113.79 -52.01 90.16
N LEU A 207 -114.12 -51.38 91.29
CA LEU A 207 -113.52 -50.12 91.73
C LEU A 207 -112.00 -50.24 91.92
N ASP A 208 -111.52 -51.32 92.54
CA ASP A 208 -110.08 -51.57 92.65
C ASP A 208 -109.44 -51.80 91.27
N SER A 209 -110.09 -52.55 90.38
CA SER A 209 -109.62 -52.73 89.00
C SER A 209 -109.71 -51.45 88.15
N GLU A 210 -110.63 -50.53 88.46
CA GLU A 210 -110.88 -49.27 87.76
C GLU A 210 -109.85 -48.21 88.21
N ASN A 211 -109.49 -48.20 89.50
CA ASN A 211 -108.34 -47.47 90.03
C ASN A 211 -107.02 -47.98 89.44
N GLU A 212 -106.84 -49.31 89.36
CA GLU A 212 -105.65 -49.92 88.76
C GLU A 212 -105.59 -49.69 87.24
N VAL A 213 -106.72 -49.78 86.52
CA VAL A 213 -106.83 -49.36 85.11
C VAL A 213 -106.55 -47.86 84.96
N GLY A 214 -106.94 -47.02 85.93
CA GLY A 214 -106.57 -45.61 85.98
C GLY A 214 -105.06 -45.39 86.09
N ARG A 215 -104.40 -46.11 87.02
CA ARG A 215 -102.94 -46.11 87.19
C ARG A 215 -102.22 -46.60 85.94
N LEU A 216 -102.63 -47.75 85.41
CA LEU A 216 -102.08 -48.36 84.21
C LEU A 216 -102.29 -47.47 82.98
N ASN A 217 -103.45 -46.83 82.80
CA ASN A 217 -103.67 -45.86 81.72
C ASN A 217 -102.77 -44.62 81.86
N GLN A 218 -102.49 -44.16 83.08
CA GLN A 218 -101.57 -43.03 83.30
C GLN A 218 -100.10 -43.43 83.07
N GLU A 219 -99.72 -44.67 83.34
CA GLU A 219 -98.41 -45.24 82.99
C GLU A 219 -98.30 -45.46 81.47
N LEU A 220 -99.32 -46.04 80.83
CA LEU A 220 -99.40 -46.24 79.38
C LEU A 220 -99.34 -44.90 78.63
N LYS A 221 -100.00 -43.85 79.12
CA LYS A 221 -99.87 -42.50 78.57
C LYS A 221 -98.45 -41.94 78.69
N LYS A 222 -97.78 -42.07 79.84
CA LYS A 222 -96.36 -41.67 80.00
C LYS A 222 -95.45 -42.45 79.06
N ILE A 223 -95.70 -43.75 78.90
CA ILE A 223 -94.98 -44.61 77.97
C ILE A 223 -95.19 -44.12 76.54
N GLN A 224 -96.43 -43.86 76.11
CA GLN A 224 -96.76 -43.35 74.77
C GLN A 224 -96.16 -41.96 74.50
N GLU A 225 -96.17 -41.06 75.48
CA GLU A 225 -95.49 -39.75 75.39
C GLU A 225 -93.96 -39.91 75.25
N SER A 226 -93.36 -40.86 75.97
CA SER A 226 -91.92 -41.17 75.86
C SER A 226 -91.57 -41.93 74.57
N GLU A 227 -92.46 -42.77 74.04
CA GLU A 227 -92.34 -43.45 72.76
C GLU A 227 -92.42 -42.44 71.61
N GLN A 228 -93.34 -41.47 71.68
CA GLN A 228 -93.45 -40.40 70.71
C GLN A 228 -92.23 -39.47 70.77
N ALA A 229 -91.76 -39.09 71.97
CA ALA A 229 -90.52 -38.33 72.11
C ALA A 229 -89.29 -39.10 71.56
N SER A 230 -89.25 -40.43 71.77
CA SER A 230 -88.21 -41.30 71.21
C SER A 230 -88.31 -41.43 69.69
N ARG A 231 -89.51 -41.52 69.11
CA ARG A 231 -89.73 -41.45 67.65
C ARG A 231 -89.21 -40.13 67.09
N SER A 232 -89.62 -38.99 67.63
CA SER A 232 -89.17 -37.68 67.16
C SER A 232 -87.70 -37.37 67.48
N GLN A 233 -87.03 -38.16 68.34
CA GLN A 233 -85.57 -38.15 68.46
C GLN A 233 -84.90 -39.03 67.40
N LEU A 234 -85.42 -40.24 67.16
CA LEU A 234 -84.94 -41.16 66.14
C LEU A 234 -85.07 -40.56 64.73
N GLU A 235 -86.18 -39.89 64.45
CA GLU A 235 -86.47 -39.17 63.19
C GLU A 235 -85.45 -38.06 62.94
N ARG A 236 -85.21 -37.17 63.91
CA ARG A 236 -84.15 -36.14 63.83
C ARG A 236 -82.74 -36.73 63.64
N VAL A 237 -82.44 -37.88 64.26
CA VAL A 237 -81.16 -38.59 64.06
C VAL A 237 -81.09 -39.19 62.65
N MET A 238 -82.22 -39.68 62.12
CA MET A 238 -82.31 -40.22 60.76
C MET A 238 -82.17 -39.11 59.70
N ASP A 239 -82.76 -37.94 59.92
CA ASP A 239 -82.56 -36.75 59.08
C ASP A 239 -81.09 -36.30 59.08
N GLN A 240 -80.46 -36.24 60.26
CA GLN A 240 -79.03 -35.92 60.39
C GLN A 240 -78.13 -36.99 59.75
N ALA A 241 -78.53 -38.27 59.79
CA ALA A 241 -77.83 -39.35 59.09
C ALA A 241 -77.98 -39.24 57.56
N LEU A 242 -79.16 -38.85 57.06
CA LEU A 242 -79.39 -38.59 55.64
C LEU A 242 -78.64 -37.36 55.15
N GLU A 243 -78.62 -36.26 55.92
CA GLU A 243 -77.91 -35.03 55.56
C GLU A 243 -76.38 -35.22 55.59
N SER A 244 -75.86 -35.92 56.61
CA SER A 244 -74.42 -36.26 56.68
C SER A 244 -74.00 -37.26 55.61
N LYS A 245 -74.84 -38.25 55.27
CA LYS A 245 -74.63 -39.11 54.10
C LYS A 245 -74.60 -38.29 52.81
N GLY A 246 -75.57 -37.40 52.58
CA GLY A 246 -75.62 -36.54 51.40
C GLY A 246 -74.44 -35.58 51.27
N LYS A 247 -73.82 -35.18 52.39
CA LYS A 247 -72.53 -34.45 52.40
C LYS A 247 -71.37 -35.37 52.05
N LEU A 248 -71.32 -36.59 52.61
CA LEU A 248 -70.29 -37.58 52.34
C LEU A 248 -70.29 -38.07 50.88
N ASP A 249 -71.47 -38.32 50.29
CA ASP A 249 -71.63 -38.69 48.88
C ASP A 249 -71.13 -37.57 47.94
N LYS A 250 -71.39 -36.30 48.26
CA LYS A 250 -70.83 -35.14 47.53
C LYS A 250 -69.31 -35.07 47.64
N SER A 251 -68.77 -35.19 48.86
CA SER A 251 -67.31 -35.19 49.07
C SER A 251 -66.63 -36.37 48.36
N ALA A 252 -67.28 -37.54 48.27
CA ALA A 252 -66.79 -38.69 47.53
C ALA A 252 -66.72 -38.42 46.01
N SER A 253 -67.72 -37.73 45.44
CA SER A 253 -67.66 -37.26 44.05
C SER A 253 -66.49 -36.31 43.84
N GLU A 254 -66.37 -35.26 44.66
CA GLU A 254 -65.26 -34.30 44.53
C GLU A 254 -63.87 -34.94 44.68
N VAL A 255 -63.74 -35.97 45.52
CA VAL A 255 -62.48 -36.74 45.65
C VAL A 255 -62.22 -37.54 44.39
N SER A 256 -63.23 -38.23 43.83
CA SER A 256 -63.13 -38.93 42.54
C SER A 256 -62.70 -37.99 41.40
N ASP A 257 -63.25 -36.79 41.36
CA ASP A 257 -62.98 -35.81 40.31
C ASP A 257 -61.57 -35.21 40.45
N ARG A 258 -61.13 -34.91 41.68
CA ARG A 258 -59.74 -34.53 41.97
C ARG A 258 -58.75 -35.66 41.67
N ASP A 259 -59.11 -36.92 41.95
CA ASP A 259 -58.30 -38.10 41.62
C ASP A 259 -58.19 -38.34 40.11
N GLN A 260 -59.23 -38.02 39.33
CA GLN A 260 -59.15 -38.02 37.86
C GLN A 260 -58.20 -36.93 37.36
N GLU A 261 -58.28 -35.72 37.92
CA GLU A 261 -57.42 -34.61 37.51
C GLU A 261 -55.95 -34.85 37.89
N ILE A 262 -55.70 -35.40 39.07
CA ILE A 262 -54.36 -35.86 39.49
C ILE A 262 -53.81 -36.94 38.56
N ARG A 263 -54.66 -37.79 37.93
CA ARG A 263 -54.22 -38.73 36.89
C ARG A 263 -53.86 -38.01 35.58
N ARG A 264 -54.71 -37.08 35.10
CA ARG A 264 -54.43 -36.29 33.88
C ARG A 264 -53.11 -35.53 34.00
N LEU A 265 -52.92 -34.78 35.09
CA LEU A 265 -51.72 -33.98 35.33
C LEU A 265 -50.46 -34.85 35.44
N LYS A 266 -50.54 -36.05 36.04
CA LYS A 266 -49.41 -37.00 36.04
C LYS A 266 -49.06 -37.48 34.64
N GLU A 267 -50.06 -37.78 33.82
CA GLU A 267 -49.84 -38.25 32.45
C GLU A 267 -49.29 -37.14 31.54
N GLU A 268 -49.75 -35.90 31.71
CA GLU A 268 -49.20 -34.70 31.08
C GLU A 268 -47.75 -34.41 31.51
N ILE A 269 -47.42 -34.56 32.80
CA ILE A 269 -46.04 -34.46 33.30
C ILE A 269 -45.16 -35.52 32.62
N ILE A 270 -45.55 -36.80 32.61
CA ILE A 270 -44.74 -37.87 31.99
C ILE A 270 -44.60 -37.66 30.47
N ASN A 271 -45.62 -37.12 29.80
CA ASN A 271 -45.54 -36.75 28.38
C ASN A 271 -44.58 -35.58 28.15
N SER A 272 -44.58 -34.59 29.04
CA SER A 272 -43.67 -33.43 29.01
C SER A 272 -42.23 -33.83 29.31
N GLU A 273 -42.01 -34.73 30.28
CA GLU A 273 -40.70 -35.30 30.62
C GLU A 273 -40.12 -36.11 29.45
N ARG A 274 -40.94 -36.90 28.75
CA ARG A 274 -40.52 -37.60 27.52
C ARG A 274 -40.11 -36.61 26.42
N SER A 275 -40.99 -35.64 26.10
CA SER A 275 -40.69 -34.60 25.10
C SER A 275 -39.39 -33.84 25.42
N LEU A 276 -39.19 -33.46 26.68
CA LEU A 276 -37.96 -32.79 27.14
C LEU A 276 -36.73 -33.70 27.08
N SER A 277 -36.89 -35.00 27.31
CA SER A 277 -35.82 -36.00 27.12
C SER A 277 -35.44 -36.12 25.65
N ASP A 278 -36.42 -36.21 24.74
CA ASP A 278 -36.18 -36.32 23.29
C ASP A 278 -35.44 -35.08 22.76
N VAL A 279 -35.92 -33.87 23.09
CA VAL A 279 -35.26 -32.60 22.76
C VAL A 279 -33.84 -32.51 23.35
N LYS A 280 -33.64 -33.02 24.58
CA LYS A 280 -32.30 -33.08 25.20
C LYS A 280 -31.36 -34.03 24.45
N THR A 281 -31.85 -35.17 23.93
CA THR A 281 -31.01 -36.05 23.10
C THR A 281 -30.66 -35.42 21.76
N TYR A 282 -31.62 -34.79 21.08
CA TYR A 282 -31.39 -34.07 19.83
C TYR A 282 -30.28 -33.02 19.96
N HIS A 283 -30.39 -32.10 20.93
CA HIS A 283 -29.38 -31.06 21.13
C HIS A 283 -28.02 -31.61 21.60
N HIS A 284 -27.97 -32.77 22.26
CA HIS A 284 -26.70 -33.38 22.65
C HIS A 284 -25.93 -33.92 21.43
N GLU A 285 -26.63 -34.53 20.47
CA GLU A 285 -26.04 -35.03 19.22
C GLU A 285 -25.67 -33.88 18.25
N GLU A 286 -26.49 -32.83 18.21
CA GLU A 286 -26.18 -31.56 17.52
C GLU A 286 -24.90 -30.90 18.06
N ILE A 287 -24.75 -30.81 19.39
CA ILE A 287 -23.51 -30.32 20.04
C ILE A 287 -22.31 -31.23 19.69
N PHE A 288 -22.48 -32.55 19.70
CA PHE A 288 -21.38 -33.50 19.43
C PHE A 288 -20.81 -33.35 18.01
N GLU A 289 -21.66 -33.22 16.99
CA GLU A 289 -21.18 -33.00 15.61
C GLU A 289 -20.57 -31.60 15.43
N LEU A 290 -21.08 -30.56 16.11
CA LEU A 290 -20.46 -29.22 16.13
C LEU A 290 -19.09 -29.20 16.83
N GLU A 291 -18.90 -29.95 17.91
CA GLU A 291 -17.59 -30.09 18.58
C GLU A 291 -16.56 -30.81 17.68
N LYS A 292 -17.03 -31.81 16.93
CA LYS A 292 -16.25 -32.56 15.94
C LYS A 292 -15.85 -31.70 14.73
N GLU A 293 -16.77 -30.89 14.20
CA GLU A 293 -16.45 -29.90 13.16
C GLU A 293 -15.46 -28.86 13.69
N ARG A 294 -15.71 -28.28 14.87
CA ARG A 294 -14.78 -27.35 15.53
C ARG A 294 -13.39 -27.96 15.65
N SER A 295 -13.28 -29.22 16.10
CA SER A 295 -11.98 -29.91 16.23
C SER A 295 -11.28 -30.18 14.91
N TYR A 296 -12.01 -30.26 13.79
CA TYR A 296 -11.42 -30.32 12.45
C TYR A 296 -10.93 -28.94 11.98
N LEU A 297 -11.75 -27.90 12.14
CA LEU A 297 -11.41 -26.53 11.76
C LEU A 297 -10.24 -25.98 12.60
N GLU A 298 -10.21 -26.25 13.91
CA GLU A 298 -9.11 -25.89 14.82
C GLU A 298 -7.77 -26.51 14.38
N LYS A 299 -7.77 -27.77 13.91
CA LYS A 299 -6.58 -28.40 13.31
C LYS A 299 -6.15 -27.71 12.02
N LYS A 300 -7.10 -27.33 11.14
CA LYS A 300 -6.80 -26.63 9.90
C LYS A 300 -6.30 -25.19 10.10
N VAL A 301 -6.83 -24.48 11.09
CA VAL A 301 -6.32 -23.17 11.53
C VAL A 301 -4.90 -23.30 12.07
N ASN A 302 -4.63 -24.29 12.92
CA ASN A 302 -3.29 -24.54 13.46
C ASN A 302 -2.27 -24.91 12.37
N GLU A 303 -2.67 -25.73 11.38
CA GLU A 303 -1.85 -26.04 10.20
C GLU A 303 -1.50 -24.76 9.42
N VAL A 304 -2.49 -23.96 9.03
CA VAL A 304 -2.26 -22.69 8.31
C VAL A 304 -1.42 -21.71 9.14
N ASN A 305 -1.61 -21.64 10.45
CA ASN A 305 -0.81 -20.78 11.33
C ASN A 305 0.68 -21.15 11.32
N VAL A 306 1.02 -22.45 11.32
CA VAL A 306 2.42 -22.91 11.19
C VAL A 306 3.01 -22.55 9.82
N TRP A 307 2.23 -22.68 8.74
CA TRP A 307 2.66 -22.22 7.41
C TRP A 307 2.90 -20.71 7.36
N CYS A 308 2.03 -19.90 7.98
CA CYS A 308 2.22 -18.45 8.10
C CYS A 308 3.50 -18.11 8.88
N GLN A 309 3.74 -18.74 10.03
CA GLN A 309 4.94 -18.51 10.85
C GLN A 309 6.23 -18.86 10.08
N SER A 310 6.24 -19.92 9.27
CA SER A 310 7.39 -20.24 8.41
C SER A 310 7.63 -19.13 7.37
N LEU A 311 6.58 -18.67 6.68
CA LEU A 311 6.70 -17.62 5.67
C LEU A 311 7.08 -16.26 6.27
N GLU A 312 6.67 -15.97 7.51
CA GLU A 312 7.08 -14.78 8.25
C GLU A 312 8.56 -14.82 8.66
N GLU A 313 9.13 -16.01 8.88
CA GLU A 313 10.57 -16.19 9.11
C GLU A 313 11.36 -16.06 7.78
N ASP A 314 10.90 -16.72 6.71
CA ASP A 314 11.51 -16.63 5.37
C ASP A 314 11.59 -15.17 4.89
N VAL A 315 10.49 -14.41 5.04
CA VAL A 315 10.43 -12.98 4.70
C VAL A 315 11.40 -12.15 5.57
N ARG A 316 11.57 -12.51 6.85
CA ARG A 316 12.50 -11.82 7.76
C ARG A 316 13.95 -12.10 7.39
N GLN A 317 14.29 -13.34 7.03
CA GLN A 317 15.61 -13.71 6.52
C GLN A 317 15.93 -12.99 5.21
N VAL A 318 15.04 -13.03 4.22
CA VAL A 318 15.26 -12.33 2.93
C VAL A 318 15.42 -10.83 3.14
N GLN A 319 14.72 -10.22 4.10
CA GLN A 319 14.85 -8.81 4.43
C GLN A 319 16.18 -8.48 5.14
N THR A 320 16.73 -9.37 5.99
CA THR A 320 18.06 -9.15 6.57
C THR A 320 19.17 -9.36 5.53
N GLU A 321 19.12 -10.42 4.73
CA GLU A 321 20.06 -10.67 3.62
C GLU A 321 20.10 -9.50 2.64
N LYS A 322 18.93 -8.99 2.23
CA LYS A 322 18.79 -7.78 1.43
C LYS A 322 19.48 -6.58 2.07
N SER A 323 19.29 -6.34 3.38
CA SER A 323 19.90 -5.20 4.07
C SER A 323 21.44 -5.28 4.10
N VAL A 324 22.00 -6.49 4.21
CA VAL A 324 23.45 -6.73 4.15
C VAL A 324 23.99 -6.48 2.75
N LEU A 325 23.30 -6.94 1.70
CA LEU A 325 23.68 -6.69 0.31
C LEU A 325 23.59 -5.20 -0.05
N GLU A 326 22.53 -4.50 0.37
CA GLU A 326 22.41 -3.06 0.20
C GLU A 326 23.54 -2.30 0.92
N ALA A 327 23.94 -2.71 2.12
CA ALA A 327 25.06 -2.11 2.83
C ALA A 327 26.40 -2.35 2.11
N SER A 328 26.63 -3.57 1.60
CA SER A 328 27.84 -3.91 0.84
C SER A 328 27.95 -3.10 -0.45
N LEU A 329 26.87 -2.97 -1.22
CA LEU A 329 26.84 -2.18 -2.45
C LEU A 329 27.04 -0.68 -2.19
N ARG A 330 26.50 -0.15 -1.08
CA ARG A 330 26.76 1.25 -0.66
C ARG A 330 28.24 1.48 -0.36
N ALA A 331 28.89 0.55 0.36
CA ALA A 331 30.32 0.64 0.66
C ALA A 331 31.20 0.55 -0.60
N GLU A 332 30.86 -0.33 -1.55
CA GLU A 332 31.56 -0.40 -2.84
C GLU A 332 31.41 0.91 -3.65
N ILE A 333 30.20 1.48 -3.70
CA ILE A 333 29.95 2.77 -4.35
C ILE A 333 30.79 3.89 -3.71
N GLU A 334 30.92 3.93 -2.38
CA GLU A 334 31.74 4.92 -1.67
C GLU A 334 33.25 4.74 -1.93
N GLN A 335 33.74 3.50 -2.00
CA GLN A 335 35.13 3.20 -2.41
C GLN A 335 35.40 3.59 -3.87
N LEU A 336 34.44 3.40 -4.77
CA LEU A 336 34.55 3.83 -6.16
C LEU A 336 34.52 5.36 -6.29
N GLN A 337 33.64 6.04 -5.55
CA GLN A 337 33.55 7.51 -5.52
C GLN A 337 34.85 8.15 -5.01
N THR A 338 35.40 7.67 -3.89
CA THR A 338 36.70 8.14 -3.36
C THR A 338 37.85 7.86 -4.34
N THR A 339 37.87 6.68 -4.97
CA THR A 339 38.86 6.32 -6.00
C THR A 339 38.77 7.24 -7.24
N VAL A 340 37.56 7.56 -7.70
CA VAL A 340 37.34 8.50 -8.81
C VAL A 340 37.77 9.92 -8.44
N SER A 341 37.44 10.40 -7.24
CA SER A 341 37.89 11.72 -6.75
C SER A 341 39.41 11.82 -6.71
N ASN A 342 40.10 10.81 -6.19
CA ASN A 342 41.56 10.77 -6.14
C ASN A 342 42.17 10.78 -7.56
N LYS A 343 41.65 9.96 -8.48
CA LYS A 343 42.08 9.97 -9.89
C LYS A 343 41.84 11.31 -10.58
N ASN A 344 40.73 11.98 -10.27
CA ASN A 344 40.42 13.32 -10.79
C ASN A 344 41.41 14.37 -10.24
N MET A 345 41.81 14.29 -8.97
CA MET A 345 42.88 15.15 -8.42
C MET A 345 44.21 14.94 -9.14
N HIS A 346 44.64 13.69 -9.35
CA HIS A 346 45.86 13.40 -10.11
C HIS A 346 45.80 13.88 -11.57
N LEU A 347 44.65 13.73 -12.24
CA LEU A 347 44.44 14.23 -13.60
C LEU A 347 44.54 15.76 -13.67
N ASN A 348 43.97 16.46 -12.70
CA ASN A 348 44.09 17.92 -12.61
C ASN A 348 45.54 18.37 -12.38
N GLU A 349 46.32 17.64 -11.58
CA GLU A 349 47.74 17.97 -11.34
C GLU A 349 48.61 17.72 -12.58
N ILE A 350 48.43 16.58 -13.26
CA ILE A 350 49.08 16.28 -14.55
C ILE A 350 48.70 17.34 -15.60
N THR A 351 47.47 17.86 -15.57
CA THR A 351 47.02 18.94 -16.46
C THR A 351 47.73 20.27 -16.13
N ARG A 352 47.98 20.57 -14.85
CA ARG A 352 48.79 21.74 -14.43
C ARG A 352 50.24 21.62 -14.89
N ASP A 353 50.85 20.45 -14.69
CA ASP A 353 52.22 20.17 -15.13
C ASP A 353 52.37 20.27 -16.65
N TYR A 354 51.43 19.70 -17.41
CA TYR A 354 51.41 19.79 -18.87
C TYR A 354 51.31 21.25 -19.35
N ASN A 355 50.41 22.05 -18.76
CA ASN A 355 50.26 23.46 -19.11
C ASN A 355 51.55 24.26 -18.78
N ARG A 356 52.19 24.01 -17.63
CA ARG A 356 53.47 24.64 -17.28
C ARG A 356 54.57 24.29 -18.30
N LEU A 357 54.66 23.02 -18.71
CA LEU A 357 55.63 22.56 -19.71
C LEU A 357 55.35 23.16 -21.10
N MET A 358 54.08 23.39 -21.46
CA MET A 358 53.72 24.13 -22.67
C MET A 358 54.15 25.60 -22.59
N ASP A 359 53.90 26.29 -21.47
CA ASP A 359 54.38 27.66 -21.26
C ASP A 359 55.91 27.75 -21.32
N GLU A 360 56.64 26.75 -20.80
CA GLU A 360 58.10 26.67 -20.86
C GLU A 360 58.61 26.40 -22.29
N LYS A 361 57.99 25.46 -23.01
CA LYS A 361 58.25 25.19 -24.43
C LYS A 361 58.08 26.45 -25.28
N ASP A 362 56.99 27.19 -25.10
CA ASP A 362 56.70 28.33 -25.96
C ASP A 362 57.59 29.56 -25.63
N LYS A 363 58.05 29.71 -24.38
CA LYS A 363 59.16 30.62 -24.03
C LYS A 363 60.48 30.23 -24.68
N LEU A 364 60.80 28.93 -24.73
CA LEU A 364 62.01 28.43 -25.39
C LEU A 364 61.94 28.62 -26.92
N ASN A 365 60.77 28.39 -27.53
CA ASN A 365 60.55 28.65 -28.96
C ASN A 365 60.80 30.13 -29.31
N ALA A 366 60.21 31.06 -28.54
CA ALA A 366 60.42 32.50 -28.74
C ALA A 366 61.92 32.90 -28.65
N ARG A 367 62.68 32.29 -27.73
CA ARG A 367 64.12 32.50 -27.60
C ARG A 367 64.94 31.87 -28.73
N VAL A 368 64.48 30.76 -29.30
CA VAL A 368 65.09 30.17 -30.51
C VAL A 368 64.84 31.07 -31.73
N GLU A 369 63.64 31.66 -31.86
CA GLU A 369 63.35 32.65 -32.89
C GLU A 369 64.20 33.91 -32.75
N GLU A 370 64.37 34.43 -31.52
CA GLU A 370 65.29 35.53 -31.18
C GLU A 370 66.73 35.23 -31.65
N PHE A 371 67.29 34.07 -31.29
CA PHE A 371 68.64 33.68 -31.73
C PHE A 371 68.75 33.46 -33.25
N ILE A 372 67.69 32.99 -33.92
CA ILE A 372 67.65 32.89 -35.40
C ILE A 372 67.70 34.29 -36.04
N MET A 373 66.96 35.26 -35.50
CA MET A 373 67.00 36.65 -35.98
C MET A 373 68.37 37.30 -35.70
N GLU A 374 68.95 37.09 -34.52
CA GLU A 374 70.28 37.60 -34.18
C GLU A 374 71.37 37.00 -35.08
N THR A 375 71.30 35.69 -35.38
CA THR A 375 72.25 35.01 -36.27
C THR A 375 72.16 35.54 -37.69
N ARG A 376 70.95 35.67 -38.25
CA ARG A 376 70.75 36.27 -39.58
C ARG A 376 71.30 37.69 -39.66
N SER A 377 71.06 38.52 -38.65
CA SER A 377 71.59 39.88 -38.59
C SER A 377 73.13 39.91 -38.55
N LYS A 378 73.78 38.92 -37.92
CA LYS A 378 75.24 38.76 -37.93
C LYS A 378 75.76 38.28 -39.27
N ASP A 379 75.06 37.35 -39.93
CA ASP A 379 75.40 36.85 -41.28
C ASP A 379 75.28 37.97 -42.32
N ASP A 380 74.21 38.78 -42.28
CA ASP A 380 74.03 39.96 -43.14
C ASP A 380 75.17 40.99 -42.95
N HIS A 381 75.56 41.25 -41.70
CA HIS A 381 76.67 42.14 -41.38
C HIS A 381 78.03 41.58 -41.85
N LEU A 382 78.26 40.28 -41.65
CA LEU A 382 79.46 39.58 -42.10
C LEU A 382 79.57 39.57 -43.64
N TYR A 383 78.45 39.37 -44.34
CA TYR A 383 78.38 39.49 -45.80
C TYR A 383 78.72 40.92 -46.27
N ALA A 384 78.19 41.95 -45.61
CA ALA A 384 78.52 43.34 -45.90
C ALA A 384 80.02 43.66 -45.67
N MET A 385 80.58 43.20 -44.56
CA MET A 385 82.01 43.36 -44.23
C MET A 385 82.92 42.60 -45.21
N HIS A 386 82.55 41.40 -45.65
CA HIS A 386 83.27 40.68 -46.69
C HIS A 386 83.19 41.40 -48.04
N LEU A 387 82.04 41.94 -48.42
CA LEU A 387 81.88 42.71 -49.66
C LEU A 387 82.73 44.00 -49.65
N GLU A 388 82.90 44.66 -48.50
CA GLU A 388 83.86 45.76 -48.35
C GLU A 388 85.31 45.28 -48.41
N SER A 389 85.64 44.18 -47.74
CA SER A 389 86.98 43.58 -47.73
C SER A 389 87.44 43.18 -49.14
N VAL A 390 86.55 42.64 -49.97
CA VAL A 390 86.81 42.33 -51.38
C VAL A 390 87.09 43.61 -52.18
N LYS A 391 86.23 44.64 -52.08
CA LYS A 391 86.43 45.94 -52.75
C LYS A 391 87.76 46.61 -52.34
N MET A 392 88.17 46.47 -51.08
CA MET A 392 89.45 46.98 -50.61
C MET A 392 90.63 46.15 -51.11
N THR A 393 90.46 44.83 -51.25
CA THR A 393 91.45 43.94 -51.87
C THR A 393 91.64 44.24 -53.36
N GLU A 394 90.56 44.50 -54.11
CA GLU A 394 90.62 44.92 -55.52
C GLU A 394 91.40 46.23 -55.69
N LYS A 395 91.10 47.26 -54.86
CA LYS A 395 91.84 48.52 -54.84
C LYS A 395 93.32 48.32 -54.50
N MET A 396 93.62 47.49 -53.50
CA MET A 396 94.98 47.18 -53.06
C MET A 396 95.77 46.45 -54.15
N GLU A 397 95.16 45.50 -54.85
CA GLU A 397 95.79 44.78 -55.96
C GLU A 397 96.00 45.68 -57.19
N GLY A 398 95.07 46.59 -57.46
CA GLY A 398 95.25 47.65 -58.47
C GLY A 398 96.42 48.58 -58.13
N ALA A 399 96.50 49.02 -56.87
CA ALA A 399 97.64 49.81 -56.38
C ALA A 399 98.96 49.03 -56.48
N ARG A 400 98.99 47.76 -56.05
CA ARG A 400 100.16 46.87 -56.13
C ARG A 400 100.69 46.73 -57.56
N LYS A 401 99.80 46.55 -58.55
CA LYS A 401 100.15 46.50 -59.98
C LYS A 401 100.73 47.82 -60.50
N MET A 402 100.20 48.96 -60.06
CA MET A 402 100.79 50.26 -60.38
C MET A 402 102.18 50.43 -59.74
N THR A 403 102.37 50.00 -58.50
CA THR A 403 103.69 49.98 -57.83
C THR A 403 104.69 49.04 -58.52
N GLU A 404 104.25 47.87 -59.00
CA GLU A 404 105.07 46.91 -59.76
C GLU A 404 105.58 47.54 -61.08
N THR A 405 104.66 48.16 -61.83
CA THR A 405 104.96 48.85 -63.09
C THR A 405 105.92 50.02 -62.88
N LEU A 406 105.71 50.81 -61.82
CA LEU A 406 106.61 51.90 -61.44
C LEU A 406 107.99 51.39 -61.00
N ARG A 407 108.06 50.26 -60.28
CA ARG A 407 109.35 49.67 -59.88
C ARG A 407 110.15 49.20 -61.09
N SER A 408 109.51 48.49 -62.01
CA SER A 408 110.16 48.04 -63.26
C SER A 408 110.66 49.24 -64.09
N ARG A 409 109.91 50.35 -64.09
CA ARG A 409 110.33 51.58 -64.77
C ARG A 409 111.47 52.32 -64.03
N VAL A 410 111.56 52.21 -62.71
CA VAL A 410 112.73 52.69 -61.94
C VAL A 410 113.95 51.84 -62.28
N GLU A 411 113.81 50.52 -62.29
CA GLU A 411 114.87 49.57 -62.66
C GLU A 411 115.40 49.82 -64.09
N GLU A 412 114.52 49.98 -65.09
CA GLU A 412 114.90 50.43 -66.45
C GLU A 412 115.69 51.74 -66.46
N LEU A 413 115.29 52.72 -65.63
CA LEU A 413 115.95 54.03 -65.57
C LEU A 413 117.31 53.93 -64.89
N GLU A 414 117.41 53.21 -63.77
CA GLU A 414 118.67 52.92 -63.07
C GLU A 414 119.66 52.20 -64.00
N ASP A 415 119.18 51.23 -64.78
CA ASP A 415 119.97 50.48 -65.77
C ASP A 415 120.45 51.36 -66.94
N THR A 416 119.65 52.35 -67.38
CA THR A 416 120.13 53.36 -68.35
C THR A 416 121.10 54.38 -67.75
N VAL A 417 120.93 54.76 -66.47
CA VAL A 417 121.84 55.67 -65.75
C VAL A 417 123.18 54.97 -65.49
N ALA A 418 123.19 53.69 -65.16
CA ALA A 418 124.41 52.89 -65.00
C ALA A 418 125.23 52.86 -66.31
N LYS A 419 124.57 52.59 -67.45
CA LYS A 419 125.21 52.59 -68.79
C LYS A 419 125.72 53.98 -69.18
N GLN A 420 125.00 55.05 -68.83
CA GLN A 420 125.50 56.42 -69.02
C GLN A 420 126.73 56.72 -68.14
N GLN A 421 126.76 56.26 -66.88
CA GLN A 421 127.92 56.40 -66.00
C GLN A 421 129.13 55.61 -66.54
N GLU A 422 128.92 54.40 -67.05
CA GLU A 422 129.95 53.58 -67.71
C GLU A 422 130.55 54.31 -68.92
N MET A 423 129.73 54.79 -69.86
CA MET A 423 130.18 55.59 -71.01
C MET A 423 130.92 56.87 -70.60
N ILE A 424 130.51 57.53 -69.52
CA ILE A 424 131.18 58.72 -68.98
C ILE A 424 132.54 58.36 -68.36
N LEU A 425 132.66 57.20 -67.70
CA LEU A 425 133.91 56.71 -67.13
C LEU A 425 134.89 56.25 -68.21
N GLU A 426 134.41 55.54 -69.23
CA GLU A 426 135.18 55.12 -70.42
C GLU A 426 135.69 56.35 -71.17
N GLY A 427 134.79 57.25 -71.59
CA GLY A 427 135.16 58.52 -72.25
C GLY A 427 135.91 59.51 -71.35
N ALA A 428 136.11 59.21 -70.07
CA ALA A 428 137.05 59.91 -69.19
C ALA A 428 138.40 59.17 -69.08
N GLU A 429 138.44 57.84 -69.18
CA GLU A 429 139.67 57.06 -69.30
C GLU A 429 140.33 57.23 -70.66
N GLU A 430 139.56 57.30 -71.76
CA GLU A 430 140.07 57.70 -73.08
C GLU A 430 140.78 59.06 -73.03
N LYS A 431 140.18 60.05 -72.34
CA LYS A 431 140.79 61.37 -72.14
C LYS A 431 142.05 61.29 -71.28
N ARG A 432 142.06 60.45 -70.24
CA ARG A 432 143.27 60.20 -69.42
C ARG A 432 144.35 59.49 -70.24
N GLU A 433 144.00 58.55 -71.11
CA GLU A 433 144.94 57.87 -72.01
C GLU A 433 145.49 58.81 -73.07
N ALA A 434 144.66 59.63 -73.71
CA ALA A 434 145.13 60.67 -74.62
C ALA A 434 146.11 61.65 -73.94
N ILE A 435 145.89 61.98 -72.66
CA ILE A 435 146.84 62.74 -71.84
C ILE A 435 148.12 61.92 -71.56
N ARG A 436 148.03 60.62 -71.22
CA ARG A 436 149.20 59.74 -71.03
C ARG A 436 150.05 59.64 -72.30
N GLN A 437 149.43 59.42 -73.47
CA GLN A 437 150.05 59.39 -74.79
C GLN A 437 150.75 60.72 -75.11
N LEU A 438 150.07 61.86 -74.90
CA LEU A 438 150.66 63.19 -75.09
C LEU A 438 151.86 63.41 -74.17
N CYS A 439 151.74 63.11 -72.88
CA CYS A 439 152.85 63.20 -71.92
C CYS A 439 154.05 62.32 -72.33
N PHE A 440 153.82 61.09 -72.77
CA PHE A 440 154.89 60.19 -73.23
C PHE A 440 155.57 60.72 -74.50
N SER A 441 154.81 61.25 -75.45
CA SER A 441 155.36 61.88 -76.65
C SER A 441 156.19 63.13 -76.31
N LEU A 442 155.71 63.95 -75.36
CA LEU A 442 156.36 65.18 -74.92
C LEU A 442 157.66 64.88 -74.16
N GLU A 443 157.69 63.81 -73.35
CA GLU A 443 158.92 63.36 -72.70
C GLU A 443 159.89 62.73 -73.70
N HIS A 444 159.43 62.00 -74.72
CA HIS A 444 160.30 61.57 -75.83
C HIS A 444 160.89 62.75 -76.61
N TYR A 445 160.15 63.86 -76.79
CA TYR A 445 160.70 65.09 -77.36
C TYR A 445 161.70 65.78 -76.41
N ARG A 446 161.46 65.77 -75.09
CA ARG A 446 162.43 66.27 -74.09
C ARG A 446 163.72 65.46 -74.07
N ILE A 447 163.63 64.13 -74.06
CA ILE A 447 164.78 63.22 -74.13
C ILE A 447 165.58 63.49 -75.40
N ARG A 448 164.95 63.50 -76.59
CA ARG A 448 165.64 63.82 -77.85
C ARG A 448 166.25 65.23 -77.87
N HIS A 449 165.60 66.22 -77.26
CA HIS A 449 166.16 67.56 -77.12
C HIS A 449 167.33 67.61 -76.11
N HIS A 450 167.34 66.75 -75.09
CA HIS A 450 168.46 66.60 -74.17
C HIS A 450 169.63 65.84 -74.80
N GLU A 451 169.37 64.76 -75.55
CA GLU A 451 170.36 64.04 -76.38
C GLU A 451 170.99 64.98 -77.41
N LEU A 452 170.18 65.82 -78.08
CA LEU A 452 170.68 66.84 -79.00
C LEU A 452 171.56 67.87 -78.28
N ARG A 453 171.21 68.30 -77.06
CA ARG A 453 172.06 69.16 -76.22
C ARG A 453 173.37 68.47 -75.80
N GLU A 454 173.31 67.22 -75.37
CA GLU A 454 174.50 66.43 -75.00
C GLU A 454 175.44 66.24 -76.20
N SER A 455 174.89 65.97 -77.39
CA SER A 455 175.67 65.86 -78.63
C SER A 455 176.30 67.20 -79.03
N ILE A 456 175.58 68.32 -78.87
CA ILE A 456 176.11 69.67 -79.12
C ILE A 456 177.23 70.02 -78.11
N LEU A 457 177.07 69.68 -76.83
CA LEU A 457 178.09 69.86 -75.80
C LEU A 457 179.32 68.98 -76.06
N SER A 458 179.12 67.74 -76.51
CA SER A 458 180.18 66.79 -76.85
C SER A 458 181.00 67.24 -78.06
N HIS A 459 180.36 67.75 -79.12
CA HIS A 459 181.08 68.39 -80.23
C HIS A 459 181.84 69.64 -79.80
N LYS A 460 181.32 70.43 -78.84
CA LYS A 460 182.03 71.62 -78.34
C LYS A 460 183.30 71.28 -77.55
N ARG A 461 183.29 70.19 -76.75
CA ARG A 461 184.50 69.67 -76.08
C ARG A 461 185.55 69.09 -77.04
N LEU A 462 185.15 68.68 -78.25
CA LEU A 462 186.10 68.28 -79.29
C LEU A 462 186.68 69.47 -80.08
N THR A 463 186.22 70.70 -79.83
CA THR A 463 186.82 71.90 -80.45
C THR A 463 187.98 72.48 -79.62
N GLU A 464 188.05 72.18 -78.31
CA GLU A 464 189.13 72.61 -77.39
C GLU A 464 190.44 71.78 -77.55
N MET A 465 190.63 71.11 -78.69
CA MET A 465 191.92 70.57 -79.15
C MET A 465 192.36 71.17 -80.50
N ALA A 466 191.74 72.26 -80.93
CA ALA A 466 192.15 73.04 -82.10
C ALA A 466 191.97 74.54 -81.81
N ILE A 467 192.99 75.12 -81.14
CA ILE A 467 193.04 76.44 -80.47
C ILE A 467 192.50 76.40 -79.04
#